data_AF-A0A165HSY3-F1
#
_entry.id   AF-A0A165HSY3-F1
#
_cell.length_a   1.000
_cell.length_b   1.000
_cell.length_c   1.000
_cell.angle_alpha   90.00
_cell.angle_beta   90.00
_cell.angle_gamma   90.00
#
_symmetry.space_group_name_H-M   'P 1'
#
loop_
_entity.id
_entity.type
_entity.pdbx_description
1 polymer ?
#
loop_
_entity_poly.entity_id
_entity_poly.type
_entity_poly.pdbx_seq_one_letter_code
_entity_poly.pdbx_strand_id
1 'polypeptide(L)'
;MTPSEVPFSQAAENNKGPILQVLQQHCQAPGTLLEIGAGTGQHAAWLSAQLPHLQWQPSDVPDNLPAIHHWLSQTPNPAKPPLALDVTGEWPAGPFDYLFTANTFHIMAQPLVAHCIAEGCQRLSTTGLFLVYGPFNYDGQFTSDSNRQFEDWLKA
;
A
#
# COMPACT_ATOMS: atom_id res chain seq x y z
N MET A 1 -2.54 18.67 26.69
CA MET A 1 -2.47 17.49 25.82
C MET A 1 -1.32 17.72 24.87
N THR A 2 -0.21 17.01 25.03
CA THR A 2 0.85 16.97 24.03
C THR A 2 0.24 16.44 22.72
N PRO A 3 0.52 17.03 21.55
CA PRO A 3 0.07 16.43 20.31
C PRO A 3 0.62 15.01 20.27
N SER A 4 -0.27 14.01 20.24
CA SER A 4 0.11 12.63 20.01
C SER A 4 0.91 12.61 18.71
N GLU A 5 2.18 12.20 18.76
CA GLU A 5 3.01 12.05 17.57
C GLU A 5 2.25 11.23 16.54
N VAL A 6 2.19 11.76 15.32
CA VAL A 6 1.52 11.05 14.23
C VAL A 6 2.36 9.83 13.88
N PRO A 7 1.74 8.65 13.71
CA PRO A 7 2.47 7.45 13.38
C PRO A 7 3.37 7.64 12.16
N PHE A 8 4.66 7.30 12.32
CA PHE A 8 5.66 7.34 11.26
C PHE A 8 6.24 5.93 11.07
N SER A 9 6.32 5.49 9.82
CA SER A 9 6.89 4.22 9.39
C SER A 9 8.20 4.48 8.64
N GLN A 10 9.32 4.12 9.28
CA GLN A 10 10.63 4.16 8.63
C GLN A 10 10.68 3.20 7.43
N ALA A 11 9.99 2.06 7.51
CA ALA A 11 9.89 1.13 6.40
C ALA A 11 9.23 1.80 5.17
N ALA A 12 8.13 2.53 5.37
CA ALA A 12 7.46 3.27 4.30
C ALA A 12 8.39 4.34 3.69
N GLU A 13 9.18 5.03 4.50
CA GLU A 13 10.16 6.01 4.03
C GLU A 13 11.27 5.36 3.19
N ASN A 14 11.79 4.22 3.62
CA ASN A 14 12.87 3.50 2.94
C ASN A 14 12.43 2.94 1.59
N ASN A 15 11.21 2.38 1.52
CA ASN A 15 10.78 1.64 0.33
C ASN A 15 9.95 2.47 -0.67
N LYS A 16 9.53 3.71 -0.35
CA LYS A 16 8.74 4.54 -1.28
C LYS A 16 9.42 4.78 -2.63
N GLY A 17 10.74 4.98 -2.64
CA GLY A 17 11.53 5.20 -3.85
C GLY A 17 11.58 3.96 -4.76
N PRO A 18 12.03 2.79 -4.24
CA PRO A 18 11.98 1.52 -4.96
C PRO A 18 10.57 1.17 -5.46
N ILE A 19 9.53 1.37 -4.64
CA ILE A 19 8.14 1.15 -5.04
C ILE A 19 7.76 2.05 -6.22
N LEU A 20 8.07 3.35 -6.15
CA LEU A 20 7.78 4.29 -7.23
C LEU A 20 8.38 3.84 -8.57
N GLN A 21 9.63 3.38 -8.56
CA GLN A 21 10.30 2.92 -9.78
C GLN A 21 9.53 1.79 -10.47
N VAL A 22 9.00 0.84 -9.69
CA VAL A 22 8.19 -0.28 -10.22
C VAL A 22 6.81 0.23 -10.68
N LEU A 23 6.15 1.06 -9.87
CA LEU A 23 4.84 1.62 -10.24
C LEU A 23 4.91 2.45 -11.53
N GLN A 24 5.99 3.21 -11.76
CA GLN A 24 6.19 3.98 -13.00
C GLN A 24 6.34 3.09 -14.24
N GLN A 25 6.86 1.86 -14.08
CA GLN A 25 7.01 0.92 -15.19
C GLN A 25 5.69 0.24 -15.56
N HIS A 26 4.87 -0.08 -14.56
CA HIS A 26 3.67 -0.91 -14.75
C HIS A 26 2.36 -0.11 -14.78
N CYS A 27 2.29 1.05 -14.12
CA CYS A 27 1.09 1.89 -14.04
C CYS A 27 1.23 3.13 -14.94
N GLN A 28 1.56 2.92 -16.21
CA GLN A 28 1.80 4.02 -17.17
C GLN A 28 0.50 4.69 -17.64
N ALA A 29 -0.57 3.90 -17.79
CA ALA A 29 -1.86 4.40 -18.22
C ALA A 29 -2.58 5.10 -17.04
N PRO A 30 -3.24 6.25 -17.27
CA PRO A 30 -4.13 6.84 -16.29
C PRO A 30 -5.21 5.84 -15.85
N GLY A 31 -5.62 5.91 -14.60
CA GLY A 31 -6.58 4.95 -14.08
C GLY A 31 -6.83 5.11 -12.59
N THR A 32 -7.61 4.19 -12.05
CA THR A 32 -7.95 4.11 -10.62
C THR A 32 -7.03 3.12 -9.92
N LEU A 33 -6.50 3.51 -8.77
CA LEU A 33 -5.64 2.65 -7.95
C LEU A 33 -6.21 2.54 -6.54
N LEU A 34 -6.51 1.32 -6.08
CA LEU A 34 -6.84 1.05 -4.68
C LEU A 34 -5.59 0.59 -3.94
N GLU A 35 -5.17 1.34 -2.93
CA GLU A 35 -4.11 0.93 -2.01
C GLU A 35 -4.74 0.23 -0.80
N ILE A 36 -4.38 -1.04 -0.59
CA ILE A 36 -4.91 -1.92 0.47
C ILE A 36 -3.89 -1.98 1.61
N GLY A 37 -4.28 -1.45 2.78
CA GLY A 37 -3.43 -1.37 3.95
C GLY A 37 -2.42 -0.22 3.83
N ALA A 38 -2.92 1.01 3.72
CA ALA A 38 -2.10 2.22 3.59
C ALA A 38 -1.24 2.54 4.85
N GLY A 39 -1.50 1.87 5.96
CA GLY A 39 -0.78 1.97 7.23
C GLY A 39 -0.83 3.39 7.78
N THR A 40 0.35 4.02 7.87
CA THR A 40 0.45 5.42 8.31
C THR A 40 -0.09 6.40 7.27
N GLY A 41 -0.19 6.01 5.99
CA GLY A 41 -0.59 6.88 4.88
C GLY A 41 0.56 7.63 4.21
N GLN A 42 1.82 7.39 4.61
CA GLN A 42 2.99 8.00 3.97
C GLN A 42 3.10 7.66 2.47
N HIS A 43 2.83 6.41 2.10
CA HIS A 43 2.81 5.98 0.70
C HIS A 43 1.71 6.68 -0.07
N ALA A 44 0.47 6.66 0.44
CA ALA A 44 -0.65 7.40 -0.15
C ALA A 44 -0.32 8.88 -0.43
N ALA A 45 0.23 9.58 0.56
CA ALA A 45 0.57 11.00 0.43
C ALA A 45 1.66 11.25 -0.61
N TRP A 46 2.75 10.48 -0.55
CA TRP A 46 3.92 10.73 -1.40
C TRP A 46 3.75 10.15 -2.80
N LEU A 47 3.34 8.89 -2.96
CA LEU A 47 3.23 8.21 -4.25
C LEU A 47 2.15 8.82 -5.14
N SER A 48 1.01 9.23 -4.58
CA SER A 48 -0.05 9.89 -5.36
C SER A 48 0.44 11.22 -5.96
N ALA A 49 1.30 11.97 -5.25
CA ALA A 49 1.92 13.17 -5.78
C ALA A 49 2.92 12.88 -6.92
N GLN A 50 3.59 11.73 -6.90
CA GLN A 50 4.52 11.30 -7.95
C GLN A 50 3.83 10.66 -9.16
N LEU A 51 2.60 10.17 -8.99
CA LEU A 51 1.81 9.46 -9.99
C LEU A 51 0.44 10.15 -10.20
N PRO A 52 0.40 11.45 -10.57
CA PRO A 52 -0.83 12.24 -10.58
C PRO A 52 -1.85 11.81 -11.65
N HIS A 53 -1.44 10.97 -12.61
CA HIS A 53 -2.35 10.34 -13.58
C HIS A 53 -3.16 9.18 -12.97
N LEU A 54 -2.81 8.72 -11.77
CA LEU A 54 -3.55 7.71 -11.03
C LEU A 54 -4.48 8.37 -10.01
N GLN A 55 -5.75 7.99 -10.04
CA GLN A 55 -6.70 8.31 -8.98
C GLN A 55 -6.44 7.41 -7.78
N TRP A 56 -5.51 7.83 -6.93
CA TRP A 56 -5.05 7.08 -5.78
C TRP A 56 -6.11 7.06 -4.68
N GLN A 57 -6.62 5.87 -4.35
CA GLN A 57 -7.60 5.63 -3.30
C GLN A 57 -6.94 4.82 -2.17
N PRO A 58 -6.48 5.47 -1.09
CA PRO A 58 -6.00 4.75 0.07
C PRO A 58 -7.15 4.04 0.79
N SER A 59 -6.85 2.90 1.41
CA SER A 59 -7.77 2.18 2.28
C SER A 59 -7.05 1.43 3.38
N ASP A 60 -7.68 1.36 4.54
CA ASP A 60 -7.17 0.63 5.71
C ASP A 60 -8.30 0.40 6.72
N VAL A 61 -8.03 -0.34 7.78
CA VAL A 61 -8.97 -0.50 8.90
C VAL A 61 -9.31 0.86 9.52
N PRO A 62 -10.51 1.05 10.08
CA PRO A 62 -10.98 2.34 10.61
C PRO A 62 -9.99 3.05 11.53
N ASP A 63 -9.27 2.30 12.36
CA ASP A 63 -8.32 2.82 13.34
C ASP A 63 -7.12 3.55 12.71
N ASN A 64 -6.75 3.20 11.47
CA ASN A 64 -5.62 3.80 10.76
C ASN A 64 -6.02 5.05 9.96
N LEU A 65 -7.32 5.24 9.66
CA LEU A 65 -7.80 6.36 8.84
C LEU A 65 -7.41 7.74 9.36
N PRO A 66 -7.44 8.05 10.68
CA PRO A 66 -7.00 9.34 11.19
C PRO A 66 -5.53 9.65 10.87
N ALA A 67 -4.65 8.66 10.94
CA ALA A 67 -3.23 8.83 10.59
C ALA A 67 -3.07 9.10 9.08
N ILE A 68 -3.80 8.34 8.24
CA ILE A 68 -3.77 8.54 6.80
C ILE A 68 -4.27 9.94 6.44
N HIS A 69 -5.41 10.37 6.98
CA HIS A 69 -5.92 11.73 6.80
C HIS A 69 -4.89 12.80 7.22
N HIS A 70 -4.21 12.58 8.34
CA HIS A 70 -3.18 13.50 8.79
C HIS A 70 -2.05 13.60 7.75
N TRP A 71 -1.48 12.48 7.31
CA TRP A 71 -0.40 12.48 6.32
C TRP A 71 -0.81 13.08 4.98
N LEU A 72 -2.01 12.78 4.49
CA LEU A 72 -2.56 13.40 3.28
C LEU A 72 -2.74 14.92 3.42
N SER A 73 -2.90 15.44 4.64
CA SER A 73 -3.05 16.89 4.89
C SER A 73 -1.71 17.64 4.95
N GLN A 74 -0.59 16.94 5.13
CA GLN A 74 0.72 17.59 5.35
C GLN A 74 1.30 18.23 4.08
N THR A 75 1.01 17.65 2.90
CA THR A 75 1.54 18.15 1.63
C THR A 75 0.50 18.01 0.52
N PRO A 76 0.45 18.93 -0.46
CA PRO A 76 -0.47 18.81 -1.59
C PRO A 76 -0.24 17.51 -2.36
N ASN A 77 -1.32 16.73 -2.51
CA ASN A 77 -1.33 15.49 -3.26
C ASN A 77 -2.74 15.25 -3.83
N PRO A 78 -2.89 14.45 -4.90
CA PRO A 78 -4.18 14.19 -5.53
C PRO A 78 -4.91 12.96 -4.97
N ALA A 79 -4.45 12.35 -3.85
CA ALA A 79 -5.12 11.18 -3.30
C ALA A 79 -6.55 11.51 -2.85
N LYS A 80 -7.44 10.52 -3.01
CA LYS A 80 -8.80 10.58 -2.47
C LYS A 80 -8.78 10.44 -0.95
N PRO A 81 -9.84 10.88 -0.25
CA PRO A 81 -10.03 10.55 1.16
C PRO A 81 -9.97 9.04 1.38
N PRO A 82 -9.29 8.54 2.42
CA PRO A 82 -9.13 7.11 2.65
C PRO A 82 -10.48 6.44 2.94
N LEU A 83 -10.61 5.19 2.50
CA LEU A 83 -11.77 4.34 2.76
C LEU A 83 -11.49 3.36 3.90
N ALA A 84 -12.51 3.08 4.71
CA ALA A 84 -12.47 1.97 5.63
C ALA A 84 -12.49 0.65 4.84
N LEU A 85 -11.47 -0.19 5.02
CA LEU A 85 -11.38 -1.52 4.45
C LEU A 85 -10.67 -2.45 5.44
N ASP A 86 -11.46 -3.35 6.05
CA ASP A 86 -10.94 -4.62 6.56
C ASP A 86 -11.06 -5.63 5.41
N VAL A 87 -10.00 -6.40 5.14
CA VAL A 87 -9.98 -7.38 4.04
C VAL A 87 -11.11 -8.42 4.14
N THR A 88 -11.63 -8.66 5.35
CA THR A 88 -12.77 -9.55 5.62
C THR A 88 -14.14 -8.86 5.57
N GLY A 89 -14.15 -7.54 5.46
CA GLY A 89 -15.34 -6.70 5.49
C GLY A 89 -15.91 -6.40 4.11
N GLU A 90 -16.66 -5.30 4.04
CA GLU A 90 -17.21 -4.81 2.79
C GLU A 90 -16.13 -4.06 2.00
N TRP A 91 -15.88 -4.52 0.78
CA TRP A 91 -14.91 -3.90 -0.11
C TRP A 91 -15.55 -2.79 -0.95
N PRO A 92 -14.79 -1.73 -1.29
CA PRO A 92 -15.28 -0.69 -2.17
C PRO A 92 -15.65 -1.23 -3.55
N ALA A 93 -16.67 -0.62 -4.16
CA ALA A 93 -17.11 -0.97 -5.51
C ALA A 93 -16.00 -0.66 -6.52
N GLY A 94 -15.67 -1.66 -7.35
CA GLY A 94 -14.78 -1.51 -8.49
C GLY A 94 -15.53 -1.17 -9.80
N PRO A 95 -14.89 -1.37 -10.97
CA PRO A 95 -13.56 -1.92 -11.13
C PRO A 95 -12.45 -0.89 -10.84
N PHE A 96 -11.31 -1.37 -10.37
CA PHE A 96 -10.05 -0.64 -10.28
C PHE A 96 -9.12 -1.06 -11.42
N ASP A 97 -8.31 -0.14 -11.94
CA ASP A 97 -7.29 -0.46 -12.95
C ASP A 97 -6.04 -1.05 -12.31
N TYR A 98 -5.75 -0.62 -11.08
CA TYR A 98 -4.62 -1.08 -10.30
C TYR A 98 -5.03 -1.37 -8.86
N LEU A 99 -4.51 -2.46 -8.31
CA LEU A 99 -4.49 -2.70 -6.87
C LEU A 99 -3.04 -2.63 -6.42
N PHE A 100 -2.82 -2.03 -5.25
CA PHE A 100 -1.49 -1.91 -4.68
C PHE A 100 -1.55 -2.27 -3.20
N THR A 101 -0.55 -3.00 -2.73
CA THR A 101 -0.34 -3.21 -1.30
C THR A 101 1.15 -3.29 -1.02
N ALA A 102 1.60 -2.63 0.04
CA ALA A 102 3.00 -2.65 0.47
C ALA A 102 3.06 -3.14 1.90
N ASN A 103 3.82 -4.21 2.12
CA ASN A 103 4.05 -4.75 3.44
C ASN A 103 2.75 -5.17 4.17
N THR A 104 1.63 -5.42 3.49
CA THR A 104 0.44 -5.95 4.21
C THR A 104 0.46 -7.48 4.28
N PHE A 105 0.93 -8.14 3.22
CA PHE A 105 0.86 -9.60 3.10
C PHE A 105 1.79 -10.35 4.07
N HIS A 106 2.84 -9.69 4.57
CA HIS A 106 3.77 -10.30 5.52
C HIS A 106 3.28 -10.31 6.98
N ILE A 107 2.30 -9.46 7.31
CA ILE A 107 1.69 -9.40 8.65
C ILE A 107 0.33 -10.09 8.71
N MET A 108 -0.32 -10.28 7.57
CA MET A 108 -1.60 -10.98 7.49
C MET A 108 -1.43 -12.49 7.65
N ALA A 109 -2.39 -13.12 8.32
CA ALA A 109 -2.52 -14.57 8.30
C ALA A 109 -2.70 -15.07 6.85
N GLN A 110 -2.07 -16.20 6.51
CA GLN A 110 -2.08 -16.74 5.15
C GLN A 110 -3.50 -16.88 4.53
N PRO A 111 -4.55 -17.31 5.26
CA PRO A 111 -5.91 -17.34 4.70
C PRO A 111 -6.43 -15.95 4.29
N LEU A 112 -6.06 -14.89 5.02
CA LEU A 112 -6.46 -13.52 4.71
C LEU A 112 -5.74 -12.99 3.48
N VAL A 113 -4.49 -13.40 3.24
CA VAL A 113 -3.78 -13.09 1.99
C VAL A 113 -4.53 -13.67 0.79
N ALA A 114 -4.88 -14.96 0.85
CA ALA A 114 -5.63 -15.60 -0.22
C ALA A 114 -7.01 -14.96 -0.44
N HIS A 115 -7.72 -14.63 0.64
CA HIS A 115 -8.99 -13.92 0.58
C HIS A 115 -8.85 -12.53 -0.05
N CYS A 116 -7.86 -11.75 0.37
CA CYS A 116 -7.57 -10.43 -0.17
C CYS A 116 -7.27 -10.47 -1.68
N ILE A 117 -6.49 -11.47 -2.14
CA ILE A 117 -6.24 -11.67 -3.57
C ILE A 117 -7.54 -11.98 -4.31
N ALA A 118 -8.36 -12.90 -3.79
CA ALA A 118 -9.62 -13.28 -4.43
C ALA A 118 -10.62 -12.12 -4.51
N GLU A 119 -10.81 -11.36 -3.43
CA GLU A 119 -11.69 -10.19 -3.41
C GLU A 119 -11.14 -9.05 -4.27
N GLY A 120 -9.83 -8.79 -4.21
CA GLY A 120 -9.19 -7.81 -5.07
C GLY A 120 -9.41 -8.12 -6.55
N CYS A 121 -9.13 -9.35 -6.98
CA CYS A 121 -9.29 -9.76 -8.38
C CYS A 121 -10.74 -9.63 -8.89
N GLN A 122 -11.76 -9.82 -8.05
CA GLN A 122 -13.16 -9.59 -8.43
C GLN A 122 -13.47 -8.12 -8.74
N ARG A 123 -12.65 -7.20 -8.21
CA ARG A 123 -12.80 -5.74 -8.38
C ARG A 123 -11.75 -5.16 -9.31
N LEU A 124 -10.93 -5.99 -9.94
CA LEU A 124 -9.91 -5.56 -10.88
C LEU A 124 -10.53 -5.51 -12.28
N SER A 125 -10.17 -4.50 -13.07
CA SER A 125 -10.52 -4.46 -14.49
C SER A 125 -9.87 -5.65 -15.23
N THR A 126 -10.44 -6.05 -16.37
CA THR A 126 -9.96 -7.22 -17.14
C THR A 126 -8.47 -7.18 -17.48
N THR A 127 -7.90 -5.99 -17.64
CA THR A 127 -6.48 -5.77 -17.94
C THR A 127 -5.73 -5.14 -16.77
N GLY A 128 -6.35 -5.10 -15.59
CA GLY A 128 -5.77 -4.46 -14.42
C GLY A 128 -4.64 -5.27 -13.80
N LEU A 129 -3.85 -4.60 -12.96
CA LEU A 129 -2.70 -5.20 -12.29
C LEU A 129 -2.87 -5.16 -10.78
N PHE A 130 -2.57 -6.28 -10.11
CA PHE A 130 -2.39 -6.30 -8.66
C PHE A 130 -0.90 -6.31 -8.34
N LEU A 131 -0.39 -5.18 -7.87
CA LEU A 131 1.00 -4.98 -7.48
C LEU A 131 1.14 -5.19 -5.97
N VAL A 132 2.00 -6.14 -5.60
CA VAL A 132 2.24 -6.51 -4.21
C VAL A 132 3.71 -6.30 -3.91
N TYR A 133 4.00 -5.41 -2.96
CA TYR A 133 5.35 -5.19 -2.44
C TYR A 133 5.45 -5.78 -1.03
N GLY A 134 6.55 -6.47 -0.76
CA GLY A 134 6.84 -7.01 0.57
C GLY A 134 8.21 -7.67 0.60
N PRO A 135 8.67 -8.11 1.78
CA PRO A 135 9.92 -8.85 1.94
C PRO A 135 9.76 -10.30 1.44
N PHE A 136 9.32 -10.48 0.20
CA PHE A 136 9.21 -11.79 -0.42
C PHE A 136 10.62 -12.33 -0.67
N ASN A 137 10.86 -13.54 -0.16
CA ASN A 137 12.03 -14.34 -0.47
C ASN A 137 11.61 -15.40 -1.49
N TYR A 138 12.37 -15.58 -2.56
CA TYR A 138 12.20 -16.70 -3.47
C TYR A 138 13.20 -17.79 -3.06
N ASP A 139 12.70 -19.00 -2.75
CA ASP A 139 13.53 -20.16 -2.39
C ASP A 139 14.56 -19.89 -1.27
N GLY A 140 14.20 -19.06 -0.29
CA GLY A 140 15.09 -18.70 0.83
C GLY A 140 16.25 -17.78 0.44
N GLN A 141 16.28 -17.26 -0.78
CA GLN A 141 17.24 -16.26 -1.22
C GLN A 141 16.60 -14.87 -1.23
N PHE A 142 17.27 -13.92 -0.59
CA PHE A 142 16.84 -12.53 -0.56
C PHE A 142 16.93 -11.92 -1.95
N THR A 143 15.86 -11.27 -2.37
CA THR A 143 15.76 -10.54 -3.64
C THR A 143 16.51 -9.22 -3.66
N SER A 144 16.97 -8.74 -2.50
CA SER A 144 17.81 -7.56 -2.36
C SER A 144 18.61 -7.60 -1.05
N ASP A 145 19.73 -6.87 -1.01
CA ASP A 145 20.54 -6.72 0.21
C ASP A 145 19.78 -6.01 1.34
N SER A 146 18.79 -5.17 1.00
CA SER A 146 17.91 -4.53 2.01
C SER A 146 17.03 -5.54 2.75
N ASN A 147 16.55 -6.59 2.07
CA ASN A 147 15.74 -7.63 2.72
C ASN A 147 16.58 -8.48 3.68
N ARG A 148 17.84 -8.73 3.31
CA ARG A 148 18.81 -9.41 4.18
C ARG A 148 19.06 -8.61 5.47
N GLN A 149 19.35 -7.31 5.35
CA GLN A 149 19.62 -6.45 6.50
C GLN A 149 18.39 -6.30 7.43
N PHE A 150 17.18 -6.31 6.88
CA PHE A 150 15.95 -6.26 7.68
C PHE A 150 15.72 -7.55 8.47
N GLU A 151 16.00 -8.72 7.89
CA GLU A 151 15.89 -9.99 8.60
C GLU A 151 16.97 -10.14 9.69
N ASP A 152 18.19 -9.66 9.44
CA ASP A 152 19.26 -9.64 10.45
C ASP A 152 18.90 -8.73 11.64
N TRP A 153 18.19 -7.62 11.40
CA TRP A 153 17.68 -6.75 12.46
C TRP A 153 16.57 -7.41 13.30
N LEU A 154 15.69 -8.23 12.69
CA LEU A 154 14.63 -8.95 13.41
C LEU A 154 15.16 -10.10 14.30
N LYS A 155 16.39 -10.57 14.06
CA LYS A 155 17.01 -11.67 14.82
C LYS A 155 17.93 -11.19 15.95
N ALA A 156 18.19 -9.90 16.06
CA ALA A 156 19.01 -9.27 17.11
C ALA A 156 18.16 -8.80 18.29
#